data_AF-A0A2V1DFV0-F1
#
_entry.id   AF-A0A2V1DFV0-F1
#
_cell.length_a   1.000
_cell.length_b   1.000
_cell.length_c   1.000
_cell.angle_alpha   90.00
_cell.angle_beta   90.00
_cell.angle_gamma   90.00
#
_symmetry.space_group_name_H-M   'P 1'
#
loop_
_entity.id
_entity.type
_entity.pdbx_description
1 polymer ?
#
loop_
_entity_poly.entity_id
_entity_poly.type
_entity_poly.pdbx_seq_one_letter_code
_entity_poly.pdbx_strand_id
1 'polypeptide(L)'
;MYYIRESLTTVDALAQRGFKCGIDQAMLRNSCQEHEKPGRKCMATTVKAIVGAALIDGGEKAVDRVMNGLGFYEDEWFKELMGDVKMKEDVNKDELEGLSTKMERL
;
A
#
# COMPACT_ATOMS: atom_id res chain seq x y z
N MET A 1 -9.57 4.21 -14.22
CA MET A 1 -8.88 3.44 -13.16
C MET A 1 -7.40 3.11 -13.47
N TYR A 2 -6.80 3.59 -14.57
CA TYR A 2 -5.37 3.34 -14.89
C TYR A 2 -4.41 4.39 -14.29
N TYR A 3 -4.82 5.66 -14.22
CA TYR A 3 -3.99 6.77 -13.74
C TYR A 3 -3.50 6.63 -12.29
N ILE A 4 -4.32 6.03 -11.41
CA ILE A 4 -3.98 5.89 -9.98
C ILE A 4 -2.89 4.82 -9.77
N ARG A 5 -2.95 3.71 -10.51
CA ARG A 5 -1.92 2.66 -10.41
C ARG A 5 -0.58 3.16 -10.95
N GLU A 6 -0.62 3.93 -12.02
CA GLU A 6 0.58 4.45 -12.68
C GLU A 6 1.27 5.51 -11.81
N SER A 7 0.51 6.40 -11.14
CA SER A 7 1.07 7.42 -10.24
C SER A 7 1.78 6.81 -9.01
N LEU A 8 1.23 5.73 -8.45
CA LEU A 8 1.77 5.04 -7.27
C LEU A 8 3.00 4.18 -7.55
N THR A 9 3.20 3.80 -8.81
CA THR A 9 4.30 2.90 -9.23
C THR A 9 5.41 3.61 -10.00
N THR A 10 5.30 4.94 -10.13
CA THR A 10 6.38 5.75 -10.69
C THR A 10 7.67 5.59 -9.89
N VAL A 11 8.81 5.77 -10.57
CA VAL A 11 10.13 5.74 -9.92
C VAL A 11 10.20 6.74 -8.77
N ASP A 12 9.62 7.94 -8.94
CA ASP A 12 9.64 8.97 -7.91
C ASP A 12 8.78 8.60 -6.70
N ALA A 13 7.55 8.10 -6.91
CA ALA A 13 6.70 7.66 -5.82
C ALA A 13 7.32 6.50 -5.02
N LEU A 14 7.89 5.51 -5.71
CA LEU A 14 8.57 4.38 -5.08
C LEU A 14 9.82 4.83 -4.33
N ALA A 15 10.62 5.73 -4.91
CA ALA A 15 11.80 6.26 -4.25
C ALA A 15 11.42 7.02 -2.98
N GLN A 16 10.41 7.90 -3.06
CA GLN A 16 9.91 8.67 -1.92
C GLN A 16 9.43 7.77 -0.79
N ARG A 17 8.66 6.71 -1.10
CA ARG A 17 8.23 5.71 -0.11
C ARG A 17 9.43 5.02 0.54
N GLY A 18 10.39 4.58 -0.27
CA GLY A 18 11.60 3.93 0.23
C GLY A 18 12.40 4.80 1.20
N PHE A 19 12.57 6.09 0.88
CA PHE A 19 13.21 7.05 1.80
C PHE A 19 12.38 7.33 3.05
N LYS A 20 11.05 7.46 2.93
CA LYS A 20 10.16 7.68 4.09
C LYS A 20 10.25 6.51 5.08
N CYS A 21 10.42 5.29 4.58
CA CYS A 21 10.57 4.09 5.38
C CYS A 21 12.01 3.82 5.86
N GLY A 22 12.97 4.71 5.57
CA GLY A 22 14.36 4.59 6.02
C GLY A 22 15.16 3.46 5.34
N ILE A 23 14.73 2.96 4.18
CA ILE A 23 15.39 1.85 3.48
C ILE A 23 16.82 2.21 3.09
N ASP A 24 17.11 3.49 2.85
CA ASP A 24 18.45 3.98 2.51
C ASP A 24 19.49 3.67 3.60
N GLN A 25 19.06 3.59 4.86
CA GLN A 25 19.93 3.26 5.99
C GLN A 25 20.24 1.77 6.08
N ALA A 26 19.38 0.91 5.50
CA ALA A 26 19.54 -0.54 5.48
C ALA A 26 20.21 -1.05 4.18
N MET A 27 20.44 -0.17 3.20
CA MET A 27 21.05 -0.54 1.93
C MET A 27 22.57 -0.71 2.08
N LEU A 28 23.05 -1.92 1.78
CA LEU A 28 24.47 -2.17 1.55
C LEU A 28 24.90 -1.46 0.27
N ARG A 29 25.91 -0.60 0.40
CA ARG A 29 26.42 0.23 -0.69
C ARG A 29 27.94 0.13 -0.71
N ASN A 30 28.51 0.41 -1.88
CA ASN A 30 29.96 0.46 -2.01
C ASN A 30 30.51 1.55 -1.07
N SER A 31 31.67 1.30 -0.46
CA SER A 31 32.31 2.20 0.51
C SER A 31 32.55 3.61 -0.03
N CYS A 32 32.79 3.76 -1.34
CA CYS A 32 32.93 5.08 -1.98
C CYS A 32 31.62 5.90 -2.05
N GLN A 33 30.46 5.31 -1.75
CA GLN A 33 29.13 5.94 -1.81
C GLN A 33 28.40 5.91 -0.47
N GLU A 34 29.08 5.54 0.61
CA GLU A 34 28.48 5.31 1.93
C GLU A 34 27.85 6.59 2.52
N HIS A 35 28.43 7.75 2.22
CA HIS A 35 27.99 9.05 2.72
C HIS A 35 26.95 9.76 1.83
N GLU A 36 26.69 9.28 0.63
CA GLU A 36 25.76 9.92 -0.32
C GLU A 36 24.40 9.26 -0.27
N LYS A 37 23.28 9.99 -0.40
CA LYS A 37 21.97 9.31 -0.52
C LYS A 37 21.92 8.47 -1.80
N PRO A 38 21.32 7.26 -1.78
CA PRO A 38 21.16 6.47 -3.00
C PRO A 38 20.32 7.24 -4.04
N GLY A 39 20.63 7.08 -5.32
CA GLY A 39 19.84 7.70 -6.38
C GLY A 39 18.40 7.19 -6.41
N ARG A 40 17.46 8.02 -6.87
CA ARG A 40 16.02 7.69 -6.93
C ARG A 40 15.72 6.37 -7.63
N LYS A 41 16.38 6.10 -8.77
CA LYS A 41 16.24 4.83 -9.49
C LYS A 41 16.71 3.63 -8.66
N CYS A 42 17.82 3.78 -7.96
CA CYS A 42 18.36 2.74 -7.07
C CYS A 42 17.36 2.43 -5.95
N MET A 43 16.86 3.47 -5.26
CA MET A 43 15.85 3.30 -4.21
C MET A 43 14.56 2.64 -4.72
N ALA A 44 14.03 3.09 -5.86
CA ALA A 44 12.82 2.50 -6.43
C ALA A 44 13.02 1.02 -6.82
N THR A 45 14.19 0.67 -7.34
CA THR A 45 14.55 -0.73 -7.62
C THR A 45 14.66 -1.55 -6.34
N THR A 46 15.27 -1.01 -5.28
CA THR A 46 15.34 -1.68 -3.97
C THR A 46 13.94 -1.96 -3.41
N VAL A 47 13.03 -0.98 -3.47
CA VAL A 47 11.64 -1.14 -3.03
C VAL A 47 10.94 -2.26 -3.82
N LYS A 48 11.11 -2.31 -5.15
CA LYS A 48 10.58 -3.41 -5.97
C LYS A 48 11.18 -4.76 -5.60
N ALA A 49 12.49 -4.80 -5.31
CA ALA A 49 13.17 -6.03 -4.90
C ALA A 49 12.65 -6.55 -3.56
N ILE A 50 12.40 -5.67 -2.59
CA ILE A 50 11.81 -6.04 -1.29
C ILE A 50 10.41 -6.65 -1.47
N VAL A 51 9.55 -6.00 -2.27
CA VAL A 51 8.20 -6.52 -2.56
C VAL A 51 8.28 -7.87 -3.28
N GLY A 52 9.19 -8.01 -4.26
CA GLY A 52 9.41 -9.27 -4.97
C GLY A 52 9.91 -10.39 -4.05
N ALA A 53 10.85 -10.09 -3.15
CA ALA A 53 11.35 -11.06 -2.17
C ALA A 53 10.24 -11.50 -1.20
N ALA A 54 9.41 -10.55 -0.72
CA ALA A 54 8.27 -10.87 0.12
C ALA A 54 7.26 -11.80 -0.57
N LEU A 55 7.04 -11.61 -1.87
CA LEU A 55 6.17 -12.50 -2.65
C LEU A 55 6.76 -13.91 -2.76
N ILE A 56 8.07 -14.03 -3.01
CA ILE A 56 8.75 -15.32 -3.17
C ILE A 56 8.77 -16.10 -1.86
N ASP A 57 9.13 -15.45 -0.75
CA ASP A 57 9.36 -16.14 0.53
C ASP A 57 8.08 -16.30 1.37
N GLY A 58 7.16 -15.34 1.28
CA GLY A 58 5.99 -15.25 2.17
C GLY A 58 4.63 -15.16 1.48
N GLY A 59 4.59 -15.15 0.14
CA GLY A 59 3.38 -15.06 -0.65
C GLY A 59 2.63 -13.73 -0.49
N GLU A 60 1.38 -13.71 -0.95
CA GLU A 60 0.56 -12.48 -1.02
C GLU A 60 0.33 -11.80 0.33
N LYS A 61 0.19 -12.57 1.42
CA LYS A 61 0.01 -12.02 2.77
C LYS A 61 1.26 -11.27 3.27
N ALA A 62 2.46 -11.71 2.88
CA ALA A 62 3.69 -11.00 3.22
C ALA A 62 3.82 -9.73 2.39
N VAL A 63 3.44 -9.78 1.12
CA VAL A 63 3.38 -8.60 0.23
C VAL A 63 2.46 -7.53 0.81
N ASP A 64 1.26 -7.90 1.25
CA ASP A 64 0.28 -6.96 1.83
C ASP A 64 0.86 -6.22 3.05
N ARG A 65 1.53 -6.94 3.95
CA ARG A 65 2.22 -6.35 5.12
C ARG A 65 3.34 -5.40 4.70
N VAL A 66 4.14 -5.79 3.71
CA VAL A 66 5.24 -4.96 3.20
C VAL A 66 4.69 -3.71 2.52
N MET A 67 3.65 -3.82 1.70
CA MET A 67 2.99 -2.68 1.07
C MET A 67 2.38 -1.73 2.09
N ASN A 68 1.79 -2.26 3.17
CA ASN A 68 1.30 -1.45 4.27
C ASN A 68 2.44 -0.72 5.01
N GLY A 69 3.55 -1.42 5.33
CA GLY A 69 4.73 -0.80 5.95
C GLY A 69 5.42 0.24 5.06
N LEU A 70 5.31 0.10 3.74
CA LEU A 70 5.77 1.07 2.74
C LEU A 70 4.77 2.22 2.50
N GLY A 71 3.65 2.20 3.21
CA GLY A 71 2.61 3.23 3.19
C GLY A 71 1.77 3.26 1.92
N PHE A 72 1.73 2.21 1.10
CA PHE A 72 0.94 2.19 -0.14
C PHE A 72 -0.57 2.42 0.07
N TYR A 73 -1.05 2.19 1.29
CA TYR A 73 -2.44 2.40 1.70
C TYR A 73 -2.64 3.68 2.55
N GLU A 74 -1.57 4.45 2.81
CA GLU A 74 -1.64 5.67 3.65
C GLU A 74 -2.15 6.89 2.90
N ASP A 75 -2.22 6.85 1.57
CA ASP A 75 -2.69 7.99 0.80
C ASP A 75 -4.14 8.31 1.18
N GLU A 76 -4.45 9.60 1.41
CA GLU A 76 -5.77 10.07 1.87
C GLU A 76 -6.92 9.57 0.98
N TRP A 77 -6.69 9.42 -0.33
CA TRP A 77 -7.67 8.88 -1.26
C TRP A 77 -8.03 7.41 -0.97
N PHE A 78 -7.09 6.60 -0.44
CA PHE A 78 -7.36 5.21 -0.06
C PHE A 78 -8.17 5.16 1.23
N LYS A 79 -7.93 6.07 2.18
CA LYS A 79 -8.77 6.21 3.39
C LYS A 79 -10.17 6.70 3.05
N GLU A 80 -10.30 7.63 2.12
CA GLU A 80 -11.59 8.14 1.63
C GLU A 80 -12.35 7.02 0.87
N LEU A 81 -11.68 6.31 -0.04
CA LEU A 81 -12.26 5.18 -0.78
C LEU A 81 -12.67 4.02 0.15
N MET A 82 -11.84 3.66 1.13
CA MET A 82 -12.16 2.59 2.08
C MET A 82 -13.21 3.03 3.10
N GLY A 83 -13.26 4.31 3.46
CA GLY A 83 -14.35 4.90 4.23
C GLY A 83 -15.69 4.78 3.51
N ASP A 84 -15.70 5.13 2.21
CA ASP A 84 -16.89 5.04 1.35
C ASP A 84 -17.37 3.60 1.13
N VAL A 85 -16.45 2.63 1.01
CA VAL A 85 -16.79 1.20 0.88
C VAL A 85 -17.41 0.68 2.17
N LYS A 86 -16.83 1.02 3.32
CA LYS A 86 -17.32 0.57 4.63
C LYS A 86 -18.72 1.13 4.94
N MET A 87 -18.95 2.41 4.63
CA MET A 87 -20.28 3.02 4.72
C MET A 87 -21.34 2.30 3.88
N LYS A 88 -20.99 1.83 2.67
CA LYS A 88 -21.92 1.09 1.81
C LYS A 88 -22.25 -0.31 2.33
N GLU A 89 -21.29 -1.01 2.93
CA GLU A 89 -21.56 -2.32 3.55
C GLU A 89 -22.45 -2.21 4.78
N ASP A 90 -22.25 -1.18 5.61
CA ASP A 90 -23.04 -0.94 6.81
C ASP A 90 -24.48 -0.53 6.45
N VAL A 91 -24.66 0.37 5.46
CA VAL A 91 -25.99 0.75 4.95
C VAL A 91 -26.75 -0.46 4.37
N ASN A 92 -26.07 -1.35 3.64
CA ASN A 92 -26.71 -2.52 3.04
C ASN A 92 -27.14 -3.55 4.10
N LYS A 93 -26.40 -3.66 5.22
CA LYS A 93 -26.80 -4.49 6.38
C LYS A 93 -28.03 -3.94 7.08
N ASP A 94 -28.08 -2.63 7.32
CA ASP A 94 -29.22 -1.98 7.98
C ASP A 94 -30.50 -2.10 7.13
N GLU A 95 -30.39 -2.04 5.81
CA GLU A 95 -31.52 -2.28 4.89
C GLU A 95 -32.01 -3.73 4.91
N LEU A 96 -31.10 -4.70 5.01
CA LEU A 96 -31.43 -6.12 5.14
C LEU A 96 -32.09 -6.45 6.49
N GLU A 97 -31.62 -5.88 7.59
CA GLU A 97 -32.23 -6.05 8.92
C GLU A 97 -33.62 -5.40 9.01
N GLY A 98 -33.79 -4.23 8.38
CA GLY A 98 -35.09 -3.54 8.28
C GLY A 98 -36.14 -4.31 7.48
N LEU A 99 -35.73 -5.08 6.47
CA LEU A 99 -36.61 -5.98 5.70
C LEU A 99 -36.95 -7.25 6.47
N SER A 100 -35.99 -7.84 7.19
CA SER A 100 -36.23 -9.00 8.07
C SER A 100 -37.27 -8.67 9.16
N THR A 101 -37.15 -7.50 9.78
CA THR A 101 -38.07 -7.05 10.84
C THR A 101 -39.49 -6.76 10.33
N LYS A 102 -39.64 -6.41 9.04
CA LYS A 102 -40.95 -6.21 8.40
C LYS A 102 -41.63 -7.53 8.02
N MET A 103 -40.87 -8.57 7.69
CA MET A 103 -41.42 -9.90 7.37
C MET A 103 -41.92 -10.65 8.61
N GLU A 104 -41.39 -10.41 9.80
CA GLU A 104 -41.87 -11.02 11.05
C GLU A 104 -43.15 -10.39 11.61
N ARG A 105 -43.64 -9.28 11.03
CA ARG A 105 -44.84 -8.55 11.47
C ARG A 105 -46.05 -8.72 10.54
N LEU A 106 -45.98 -9.63 9.58
CA LEU A 106 -47.12 -10.11 8.77
C LEU A 106 -47.49 -11.53 9.20
#